data_AF-A0A3D1FZC2-F1
#
_entry.id   AF-A0A3D1FZC2-F1
#
_cell.length_a   1.000
_cell.length_b   1.000
_cell.length_c   1.000
_cell.angle_alpha   90.00
_cell.angle_beta   90.00
_cell.angle_gamma   90.00
#
_symmetry.space_group_name_H-M   'P 1'
#
loop_
_entity.id
_entity.type
_entity.pdbx_description
1 polymer ?
#
loop_
_entity_poly.entity_id
_entity_poly.type
_entity_poly.pdbx_seq_one_letter_code
_entity_poly.pdbx_strand_id
1 'polypeptide(L)'
;SFGYNQDSVFDLISGNYIDYVAQFKAHPAIYLWELGNEYNYHPEWFNDDLNNWYDALEQAVDAIHAIDTFHPVTTAHGEIPDSVALYKGRNLDMWGFNVYRWDVPGSFFTDWAAISDKPFYFSEVGADSYMTVATDTFVEGTNESAQAAAVAHILDEILAHEHECMGITLFSFTDGWWKAGNPETQDIGGWAPNSSGVPYDGAPNEEYWGIVDINREKKEVFDAIKQRFTNTNDE
;
A
#
# COMPACT_ATOMS: atom_id res chain seq x y z
N SER A 1 6.43 0.68 8.42
CA SER A 1 6.81 -0.71 8.15
C SER A 1 8.21 -1.04 8.65
N PHE A 2 8.42 -2.24 9.20
CA PHE A 2 9.73 -2.85 9.44
C PHE A 2 10.07 -3.81 8.30
N GLY A 3 11.27 -3.72 7.74
CA GLY A 3 11.69 -4.61 6.65
C GLY A 3 12.24 -5.96 7.10
N TYR A 4 12.37 -6.91 6.17
CA TYR A 4 12.87 -8.25 6.48
C TYR A 4 14.38 -8.24 6.71
N ASN A 5 15.13 -7.83 5.69
CA ASN A 5 16.58 -7.72 5.71
C ASN A 5 16.99 -6.46 4.95
N GLN A 6 17.12 -5.34 5.66
CA GLN A 6 17.39 -4.04 5.04
C GLN A 6 18.86 -3.63 5.12
N ASP A 7 19.76 -4.55 5.52
CA ASP A 7 21.17 -4.24 5.84
C ASP A 7 21.31 -3.02 6.78
N SER A 8 20.28 -2.77 7.60
CA SER A 8 20.10 -1.57 8.41
C SER A 8 19.85 -1.90 9.88
N VAL A 9 19.52 -0.88 10.67
CA VAL A 9 19.01 -1.03 12.04
C VAL A 9 17.50 -1.17 11.98
N PHE A 10 16.91 -1.96 12.87
CA PHE A 10 15.47 -2.19 13.04
C PHE A 10 14.80 -3.08 11.96
N ASP A 11 15.48 -4.15 11.56
CA ASP A 11 14.94 -5.17 10.65
C ASP A 11 14.57 -6.46 11.39
N LEU A 12 13.81 -7.32 10.72
CA LEU A 12 13.26 -8.55 11.29
C LEU A 12 14.30 -9.65 11.46
N ILE A 13 15.25 -9.80 10.54
CA ILE A 13 16.29 -10.85 10.62
C ILE A 13 17.20 -10.61 11.83
N SER A 14 17.64 -9.38 12.05
CA SER A 14 18.56 -9.07 13.14
C SER A 14 17.85 -9.05 14.50
N GLY A 15 16.51 -8.99 14.52
CA GLY A 15 15.68 -8.99 15.71
C GLY A 15 15.68 -7.65 16.46
N ASN A 16 16.47 -6.67 16.02
CA ASN A 16 16.61 -5.38 16.69
C ASN A 16 15.38 -4.47 16.52
N TYR A 17 14.46 -4.77 15.59
CA TYR A 17 13.17 -4.06 15.46
C TYR A 17 12.42 -3.98 16.82
N ILE A 18 12.62 -4.97 17.69
CA ILE A 18 12.00 -5.00 19.01
C ILE A 18 12.49 -3.86 19.91
N ASP A 19 13.73 -3.39 19.72
CA ASP A 19 14.27 -2.24 20.44
C ASP A 19 13.58 -0.95 20.01
N TYR A 20 13.26 -0.81 18.71
CA TYR A 20 12.46 0.31 18.20
C TYR A 20 11.06 0.32 18.83
N VAL A 21 10.39 -0.85 18.83
CA VAL A 21 9.07 -0.99 19.47
C VAL A 21 9.15 -0.64 20.95
N ALA A 22 10.13 -1.17 21.69
CA ALA A 22 10.31 -0.87 23.11
C ALA A 22 10.53 0.62 23.37
N GLN A 23 11.28 1.30 22.49
CA GLN A 23 11.55 2.73 22.59
C GLN A 23 10.31 3.58 22.30
N PHE A 24 9.49 3.22 21.31
CA PHE A 24 8.45 4.09 20.76
C PHE A 24 7.01 3.67 21.08
N LYS A 25 6.75 2.50 21.69
CA LYS A 25 5.40 2.04 22.08
C LYS A 25 4.64 2.93 23.08
N ALA A 26 5.25 3.98 23.61
CA ALA A 26 4.56 4.96 24.45
C ALA A 26 4.39 6.32 23.75
N HIS A 27 4.85 6.45 22.51
CA HIS A 27 4.79 7.70 21.76
C HIS A 27 3.39 7.88 21.16
N PRO A 28 2.71 9.02 21.40
CA PRO A 28 1.29 9.20 21.03
C PRO A 28 1.01 9.24 19.53
N ALA A 29 2.06 9.34 18.70
CA ALA A 29 1.92 9.30 17.24
C ALA A 29 2.01 7.87 16.65
N ILE A 30 2.32 6.86 17.46
CA ILE A 30 2.29 5.47 16.98
C ILE A 30 0.84 5.00 17.01
N TYR A 31 0.39 4.45 15.88
CA TYR A 31 -0.95 3.88 15.74
C TYR A 31 -0.89 2.36 15.63
N LEU A 32 -0.01 1.84 14.79
CA LEU A 32 0.18 0.41 14.56
C LEU A 32 1.65 0.10 14.21
N TRP A 33 2.01 -1.17 14.27
CA TRP A 33 3.26 -1.72 13.75
C TRP A 33 2.96 -2.50 12.48
N GLU A 34 3.63 -2.17 11.38
CA GLU A 34 3.47 -2.87 10.10
C GLU A 34 4.76 -3.62 9.76
N LEU A 35 4.65 -4.88 9.40
CA LEU A 35 5.76 -5.79 9.13
C LEU A 35 5.79 -6.13 7.64
N GLY A 36 6.83 -5.70 6.93
CA GLY A 36 6.97 -5.90 5.49
C GLY A 36 6.00 -5.06 4.64
N ASN A 37 6.21 -5.11 3.32
CA ASN A 37 5.36 -4.51 2.31
C ASN A 37 5.43 -5.33 1.02
N GLU A 38 4.35 -6.00 0.66
CA GLU A 38 4.21 -6.82 -0.57
C GLU A 38 5.28 -7.89 -0.75
N TYR A 39 5.82 -8.39 0.36
CA TYR A 39 6.88 -9.41 0.36
C TYR A 39 6.42 -10.75 -0.24
N ASN A 40 5.11 -10.98 -0.36
CA ASN A 40 4.56 -12.13 -1.06
C ASN A 40 4.86 -12.15 -2.57
N TYR A 41 5.23 -11.02 -3.17
CA TYR A 41 5.68 -10.97 -4.58
C TYR A 41 7.18 -11.18 -4.75
N HIS A 42 7.94 -11.28 -3.65
CA HIS A 42 9.40 -11.26 -3.66
C HIS A 42 10.04 -12.50 -2.99
N PRO A 43 9.72 -13.74 -3.42
CA PRO A 43 10.33 -14.95 -2.88
C PRO A 43 11.87 -14.92 -2.89
N GLU A 44 12.47 -14.22 -3.85
CA GLU A 44 13.93 -14.07 -4.02
C GLU A 44 14.60 -13.37 -2.82
N TRP A 45 13.86 -12.57 -2.05
CA TRP A 45 14.37 -11.95 -0.81
C TRP A 45 14.42 -12.94 0.36
N PHE A 46 13.86 -14.14 0.18
CA PHE A 46 13.65 -15.16 1.21
C PHE A 46 14.25 -16.51 0.80
N ASN A 47 15.36 -16.50 0.06
CA ASN A 47 15.99 -17.70 -0.51
C ASN A 47 15.05 -18.52 -1.41
N ASP A 48 14.21 -17.83 -2.19
CA ASP A 48 13.19 -18.43 -3.06
C ASP A 48 12.12 -19.26 -2.30
N ASP A 49 11.94 -19.01 -1.00
CA ASP A 49 10.93 -19.67 -0.17
C ASP A 49 10.21 -18.67 0.75
N LEU A 50 8.98 -18.31 0.37
CA LEU A 50 8.12 -17.41 1.14
C LEU A 50 7.78 -17.92 2.54
N ASN A 51 7.96 -19.21 2.85
CA ASN A 51 7.79 -19.66 4.24
C ASN A 51 8.81 -19.01 5.17
N ASN A 52 10.02 -18.68 4.69
CA ASN A 52 11.00 -17.97 5.49
C ASN A 52 10.52 -16.55 5.85
N TRP A 53 9.76 -15.89 4.96
CA TRP A 53 9.09 -14.64 5.27
C TRP A 53 8.01 -14.85 6.32
N TYR A 54 7.08 -15.77 6.06
CA TYR A 54 5.93 -15.98 6.92
C TYR A 54 6.29 -16.51 8.33
N ASP A 55 7.35 -17.30 8.46
CA ASP A 55 7.90 -17.73 9.75
C ASP A 55 8.49 -16.55 10.54
N ALA A 56 9.17 -15.62 9.86
CA ALA A 56 9.70 -14.42 10.50
C ALA A 56 8.57 -13.45 10.88
N LEU A 57 7.56 -13.29 10.03
CA LEU A 57 6.35 -12.52 10.30
C LEU A 57 5.67 -13.03 11.57
N GLU A 58 5.38 -14.33 11.64
CA GLU A 58 4.73 -14.98 12.78
C GLU A 58 5.51 -14.74 14.09
N GLN A 59 6.83 -15.00 14.08
CA GLN A 59 7.69 -14.77 15.24
C GLN A 59 7.73 -13.30 15.65
N ALA A 60 7.71 -12.39 14.69
CA ALA A 60 7.79 -10.97 14.96
C ALA A 60 6.51 -10.41 15.58
N VAL A 61 5.34 -10.86 15.10
CA VAL A 61 4.05 -10.56 15.71
C VAL A 61 4.05 -10.97 17.18
N ASP A 62 4.40 -12.24 17.46
CA ASP A 62 4.42 -12.77 18.82
C ASP A 62 5.39 -11.98 19.73
N ALA A 63 6.57 -11.60 19.21
CA ALA A 63 7.54 -10.83 19.95
C ALA A 63 7.06 -9.40 20.26
N ILE A 64 6.39 -8.72 19.31
CA ILE A 64 5.83 -7.38 19.54
C ILE A 64 4.72 -7.45 20.59
N HIS A 65 3.78 -8.39 20.46
CA HIS A 65 2.69 -8.59 21.41
C HIS A 65 3.19 -8.86 22.83
N ALA A 66 4.36 -9.50 22.99
CA ALA A 66 4.96 -9.72 24.30
C ALA A 66 5.39 -8.43 25.02
N ILE A 67 5.61 -7.33 24.29
CA ILE A 67 6.07 -6.06 24.86
C ILE A 67 5.11 -4.88 24.64
N ASP A 68 4.23 -4.96 23.67
CA ASP A 68 3.25 -3.94 23.30
C ASP A 68 1.89 -4.61 23.04
N THR A 69 1.00 -4.47 24.01
CA THR A 69 -0.38 -5.02 23.93
C THR A 69 -1.40 -3.96 23.54
N PHE A 70 -0.95 -2.74 23.17
CA PHE A 70 -1.83 -1.62 22.86
C PHE A 70 -1.92 -1.36 21.35
N HIS A 71 -0.80 -1.35 20.64
CA HIS A 71 -0.79 -1.06 19.20
C HIS A 71 -1.01 -2.34 18.37
N PRO A 72 -1.91 -2.31 17.36
CA PRO A 72 -2.08 -3.41 16.42
C PRO A 72 -0.79 -3.75 15.67
N VAL A 73 -0.56 -5.02 15.41
CA VAL A 73 0.50 -5.53 14.54
C VAL A 73 -0.09 -6.06 13.25
N THR A 74 0.47 -5.60 12.13
CA THR A 74 -0.08 -5.76 10.78
C THR A 74 1.02 -6.13 9.78
N THR A 75 0.62 -6.51 8.57
CA THR A 75 1.51 -6.66 7.40
C THR A 75 0.80 -6.11 6.18
N ALA A 76 1.52 -5.45 5.27
CA ALA A 76 1.00 -5.04 3.98
C ALA A 76 1.24 -6.17 2.97
N HIS A 77 0.17 -6.83 2.53
CA HIS A 77 0.18 -7.94 1.58
C HIS A 77 -0.34 -7.49 0.22
N GLY A 78 0.29 -7.96 -0.85
CA GLY A 78 -0.19 -7.75 -2.21
C GLY A 78 -1.31 -8.74 -2.51
N GLU A 79 -2.52 -8.24 -2.78
CA GLU A 79 -3.71 -9.05 -3.04
C GLU A 79 -4.14 -10.02 -1.90
N ILE A 80 -5.16 -10.83 -2.17
CA ILE A 80 -5.71 -11.82 -1.24
C ILE A 80 -4.65 -12.88 -0.85
N PRO A 81 -4.44 -13.12 0.46
CA PRO A 81 -3.46 -14.09 0.94
C PRO A 81 -3.95 -15.53 0.73
N ASP A 82 -3.02 -16.43 0.44
CA ASP A 82 -3.31 -17.86 0.36
C ASP A 82 -3.49 -18.50 1.75
N SER A 83 -3.80 -19.80 1.78
CA SER A 83 -3.99 -20.52 3.04
C SER A 83 -2.74 -20.58 3.95
N VAL A 84 -1.54 -20.53 3.36
CA VAL A 84 -0.29 -20.56 4.13
C VAL A 84 -0.07 -19.22 4.79
N ALA A 85 -0.20 -18.13 4.03
CA ALA A 85 -0.12 -16.76 4.53
C ALA A 85 -1.16 -16.51 5.63
N LEU A 86 -2.41 -16.93 5.44
CA LEU A 86 -3.47 -16.82 6.45
C LEU A 86 -3.14 -17.60 7.73
N TYR A 87 -2.65 -18.83 7.59
CA TYR A 87 -2.27 -19.64 8.75
C TYR A 87 -1.10 -19.02 9.52
N LYS A 88 -0.08 -18.53 8.82
CA LYS A 88 1.11 -17.94 9.43
C LYS A 88 0.83 -16.56 10.02
N GLY A 89 0.02 -15.75 9.35
CA GLY A 89 -0.45 -14.44 9.80
C GLY A 89 -1.64 -14.48 10.77
N ARG A 90 -2.02 -15.66 11.30
CA ARG A 90 -3.22 -15.81 12.16
C ARG A 90 -3.19 -14.93 13.43
N ASN A 91 -1.99 -14.60 13.92
CA ASN A 91 -1.80 -13.76 15.09
C ASN A 91 -1.78 -12.26 14.77
N LEU A 92 -1.75 -11.84 13.50
CA LEU A 92 -1.87 -10.42 13.15
C LEU A 92 -3.16 -9.84 13.72
N ASP A 93 -3.15 -8.60 14.18
CA ASP A 93 -4.37 -7.94 14.65
C ASP A 93 -5.25 -7.49 13.47
N MET A 94 -4.60 -7.14 12.36
CA MET A 94 -5.23 -6.61 11.15
C MET A 94 -4.34 -6.87 9.92
N TRP A 95 -4.95 -7.07 8.74
CA TRP A 95 -4.22 -7.14 7.47
C TRP A 95 -4.21 -5.78 6.76
N GLY A 96 -3.06 -5.39 6.24
CA GLY A 96 -2.94 -4.32 5.25
C GLY A 96 -2.93 -4.92 3.86
N PHE A 97 -3.60 -4.27 2.90
CA PHE A 97 -3.58 -4.69 1.51
C PHE A 97 -3.18 -3.57 0.55
N ASN A 98 -2.28 -3.92 -0.37
CA ASN A 98 -1.98 -3.16 -1.57
C ASN A 98 -2.72 -3.85 -2.72
N VAL A 99 -3.78 -3.19 -3.23
CA VAL A 99 -4.70 -3.80 -4.19
C VAL A 99 -4.78 -2.95 -5.45
N TYR A 100 -4.24 -3.50 -6.53
CA TYR A 100 -4.27 -2.90 -7.86
C TYR A 100 -5.17 -3.75 -8.77
N ARG A 101 -6.46 -3.41 -8.80
CA ARG A 101 -7.51 -4.06 -9.61
C ARG A 101 -8.14 -3.06 -10.57
N TRP A 102 -7.30 -2.34 -11.31
CA TRP A 102 -7.66 -1.12 -12.04
C TRP A 102 -8.23 -0.07 -11.09
N ASP A 103 -9.24 0.68 -11.51
CA ASP A 103 -9.94 1.66 -10.70
C ASP A 103 -11.16 1.08 -9.96
N VAL A 104 -11.32 -0.26 -9.93
CA VAL A 104 -12.50 -0.98 -9.38
C VAL A 104 -12.12 -1.97 -8.25
N PRO A 105 -11.58 -1.50 -7.12
CA PRO A 105 -11.17 -2.37 -6.02
C PRO A 105 -12.33 -3.01 -5.26
N GLY A 106 -13.60 -2.61 -5.47
CA GLY A 106 -14.76 -3.04 -4.68
C GLY A 106 -14.97 -4.55 -4.60
N SER A 107 -14.55 -5.31 -5.62
CA SER A 107 -14.58 -6.79 -5.59
C SER A 107 -13.76 -7.40 -4.45
N PHE A 108 -12.72 -6.69 -3.97
CA PHE A 108 -11.84 -7.15 -2.90
C PHE A 108 -12.58 -7.43 -1.59
N PHE A 109 -13.58 -6.62 -1.24
CA PHE A 109 -14.37 -6.79 -0.03
C PHE A 109 -15.07 -8.15 0.01
N THR A 110 -15.68 -8.55 -1.11
CA THR A 110 -16.35 -9.85 -1.22
C THR A 110 -15.35 -10.99 -1.16
N ASP A 111 -14.20 -10.86 -1.81
CA ASP A 111 -13.16 -11.89 -1.81
C ASP A 111 -12.57 -12.09 -0.41
N TRP A 112 -12.29 -11.01 0.33
CA TRP A 112 -11.78 -11.07 1.71
C TRP A 112 -12.79 -11.70 2.65
N ALA A 113 -14.05 -11.24 2.62
CA ALA A 113 -15.13 -11.75 3.45
C ALA A 113 -15.41 -13.25 3.22
N ALA A 114 -15.06 -13.77 2.04
CA ALA A 114 -15.22 -15.20 1.74
C ALA A 114 -14.20 -16.09 2.47
N ILE A 115 -13.06 -15.55 2.90
CA ILE A 115 -11.94 -16.32 3.46
C ILE A 115 -11.57 -15.94 4.91
N SER A 116 -11.95 -14.76 5.38
CA SER A 116 -11.52 -14.23 6.67
C SER A 116 -12.50 -13.18 7.22
N ASP A 117 -12.64 -13.14 8.54
CA ASP A 117 -13.36 -12.10 9.30
C ASP A 117 -12.41 -11.13 10.03
N LYS A 118 -11.09 -11.31 9.86
CA LYS A 118 -10.08 -10.47 10.51
C LYS A 118 -10.17 -9.04 9.94
N PRO A 119 -10.05 -8.00 10.78
CA PRO A 119 -10.02 -6.62 10.32
C PRO A 119 -8.96 -6.40 9.25
N PHE A 120 -9.20 -5.44 8.36
CA PHE A 120 -8.21 -5.04 7.37
C PHE A 120 -8.28 -3.54 7.05
N TYR A 121 -7.24 -3.02 6.42
CA TYR A 121 -7.18 -1.69 5.84
C TYR A 121 -6.50 -1.76 4.47
N PHE A 122 -6.73 -0.77 3.63
CA PHE A 122 -5.92 -0.59 2.44
C PHE A 122 -4.62 0.12 2.83
N SER A 123 -3.52 -0.61 2.86
CA SER A 123 -2.17 -0.05 3.14
C SER A 123 -1.65 0.77 1.98
N GLU A 124 -2.18 0.52 0.77
CA GLU A 124 -1.86 1.31 -0.40
C GLU A 124 -3.01 1.31 -1.40
N VAL A 125 -3.41 2.51 -1.83
CA VAL A 125 -4.23 2.73 -3.02
C VAL A 125 -3.76 3.97 -3.77
N GLY A 126 -3.93 3.98 -5.08
CA GLY A 126 -3.61 5.15 -5.89
C GLY A 126 -3.52 4.82 -7.38
N ALA A 127 -3.09 5.83 -8.13
CA ALA A 127 -2.71 5.72 -9.54
C ALA A 127 -1.65 6.77 -9.83
N ASP A 128 -0.87 6.58 -10.89
CA ASP A 128 0.03 7.61 -11.38
C ASP A 128 -0.64 8.58 -12.38
N SER A 129 0.07 9.67 -12.65
CA SER A 129 -0.33 10.73 -13.57
C SER A 129 0.41 10.67 -14.89
N TYR A 130 0.74 9.47 -15.39
CA TYR A 130 1.37 9.28 -16.69
C TYR A 130 0.71 8.14 -17.47
N MET A 131 0.25 8.44 -18.68
CA MET A 131 -0.28 7.43 -19.59
C MET A 131 0.83 7.00 -20.56
N THR A 132 1.34 5.78 -20.41
CA THR A 132 2.28 5.13 -21.33
C THR A 132 1.64 4.86 -22.70
N VAL A 133 0.32 4.65 -22.73
CA VAL A 133 -0.46 4.55 -23.97
C VAL A 133 -1.79 5.26 -23.81
N ALA A 134 -2.25 5.92 -24.87
CA ALA A 134 -3.57 6.55 -24.88
C ALA A 134 -4.72 5.53 -24.77
N THR A 135 -5.81 5.97 -24.15
CA THR A 135 -7.12 5.30 -24.19
C THR A 135 -8.10 6.14 -25.01
N ASP A 136 -9.36 5.71 -25.08
CA ASP A 136 -10.42 6.52 -25.71
C ASP A 136 -10.68 7.83 -24.94
N THR A 137 -10.32 7.89 -23.65
CA THR A 137 -10.61 9.02 -22.76
C THR A 137 -9.37 9.86 -22.45
N PHE A 138 -8.20 9.22 -22.32
CA PHE A 138 -6.98 9.83 -21.83
C PHE A 138 -5.86 9.76 -22.86
N VAL A 139 -5.16 10.88 -23.07
CA VAL A 139 -4.02 10.96 -23.98
C VAL A 139 -2.76 10.42 -23.34
N GLU A 140 -1.84 9.90 -24.18
CA GLU A 140 -0.48 9.50 -23.81
C GLU A 140 0.32 10.70 -23.27
N GLY A 141 1.21 10.44 -22.29
CA GLY A 141 2.04 11.43 -21.60
C GLY A 141 1.50 11.76 -20.21
N THR A 142 2.05 12.83 -19.61
CA THR A 142 1.59 13.33 -18.30
C THR A 142 0.10 13.67 -18.35
N ASN A 143 -0.66 13.12 -17.43
CA ASN A 143 -2.12 13.14 -17.42
C ASN A 143 -2.67 13.12 -15.98
N GLU A 144 -2.68 14.28 -15.32
CA GLU A 144 -3.23 14.42 -13.97
C GLU A 144 -4.73 14.15 -13.90
N SER A 145 -5.47 14.41 -14.98
CA SER A 145 -6.90 14.12 -15.05
C SER A 145 -7.18 12.62 -15.02
N ALA A 146 -6.32 11.79 -15.62
CA ALA A 146 -6.39 10.34 -15.51
C ALA A 146 -6.17 9.91 -14.04
N GLN A 147 -5.12 10.40 -13.39
CA GLN A 147 -4.88 10.14 -11.97
C GLN A 147 -6.07 10.53 -11.10
N ALA A 148 -6.59 11.75 -11.28
CA ALA A 148 -7.70 12.28 -10.52
C ALA A 148 -8.98 11.44 -10.71
N ALA A 149 -9.28 11.02 -11.93
CA ALA A 149 -10.43 10.16 -12.23
C ALA A 149 -10.28 8.76 -11.62
N ALA A 150 -9.10 8.15 -11.73
CA ALA A 150 -8.82 6.84 -11.15
C ALA A 150 -8.96 6.85 -9.62
N VAL A 151 -8.24 7.76 -8.95
CA VAL A 151 -8.24 7.85 -7.49
C VAL A 151 -9.63 8.23 -6.96
N ALA A 152 -10.35 9.09 -7.69
CA ALA A 152 -11.74 9.39 -7.40
C ALA A 152 -12.60 8.12 -7.34
N HIS A 153 -12.55 7.30 -8.39
CA HIS A 153 -13.36 6.09 -8.50
C HIS A 153 -12.94 5.03 -7.48
N ILE A 154 -11.63 4.81 -7.29
CA ILE A 154 -11.06 3.93 -6.25
C ILE A 154 -11.60 4.30 -4.87
N LEU A 155 -11.57 5.59 -4.51
CA LEU A 155 -12.06 6.05 -3.22
C LEU A 155 -13.58 5.92 -3.12
N ASP A 156 -14.34 6.19 -4.19
CA ASP A 156 -15.80 6.03 -4.17
C ASP A 156 -16.19 4.56 -3.94
N GLU A 157 -15.50 3.61 -4.58
CA GLU A 157 -15.68 2.17 -4.39
C GLU A 157 -15.35 1.75 -2.95
N ILE A 158 -14.26 2.23 -2.37
CA ILE A 158 -13.88 1.87 -1.00
C ILE A 158 -14.80 2.51 0.04
N LEU A 159 -15.16 3.79 -0.14
CA LEU A 159 -16.03 4.52 0.79
C LEU A 159 -17.46 3.98 0.79
N ALA A 160 -17.92 3.37 -0.31
CA ALA A 160 -19.19 2.63 -0.33
C ALA A 160 -19.21 1.45 0.68
N HIS A 161 -18.03 0.99 1.09
CA HIS A 161 -17.81 -0.09 2.05
C HIS A 161 -17.02 0.39 3.30
N GLU A 162 -17.09 1.68 3.65
CA GLU A 162 -16.26 2.28 4.71
C GLU A 162 -16.37 1.57 6.09
N HIS A 163 -17.49 0.91 6.36
CA HIS A 163 -17.75 0.18 7.60
C HIS A 163 -17.12 -1.23 7.63
N GLU A 164 -16.61 -1.71 6.50
CA GLU A 164 -15.99 -3.02 6.35
C GLU A 164 -14.45 -2.95 6.40
N CYS A 165 -13.85 -1.76 6.27
CA CYS A 165 -12.42 -1.54 6.36
C CYS A 165 -12.06 -0.56 7.49
N MET A 166 -10.85 -0.67 8.02
CA MET A 166 -10.37 0.12 9.16
C MET A 166 -9.63 1.40 8.74
N GLY A 167 -9.39 1.59 7.44
CA GLY A 167 -8.69 2.76 6.93
C GLY A 167 -8.16 2.58 5.52
N ILE A 168 -7.62 3.68 4.99
CA ILE A 168 -7.09 3.79 3.64
C ILE A 168 -5.82 4.65 3.72
N THR A 169 -4.74 4.19 3.10
CA THR A 169 -3.53 4.98 2.88
C THR A 169 -3.34 5.24 1.40
N LEU A 170 -3.28 6.52 1.01
CA LEU A 170 -3.06 6.94 -0.36
C LEU A 170 -1.56 6.96 -0.67
N PHE A 171 -1.17 6.27 -1.73
CA PHE A 171 0.16 6.34 -2.29
C PHE A 171 0.14 7.23 -3.54
N SER A 172 1.10 8.13 -3.73
CA SER A 172 2.10 8.64 -2.77
C SER A 172 1.84 10.12 -2.51
N PHE A 173 2.36 10.67 -1.41
CA PHE A 173 2.14 12.09 -1.14
C PHE A 173 2.84 12.98 -2.19
N THR A 174 4.12 12.75 -2.46
CA THR A 174 4.90 13.44 -3.49
C THR A 174 5.26 12.49 -4.62
N ASP A 175 5.52 13.04 -5.80
CA ASP A 175 6.12 12.30 -6.91
C ASP A 175 7.38 11.57 -6.44
N GLY A 176 7.45 10.28 -6.78
CA GLY A 176 8.56 9.42 -6.44
C GLY A 176 9.69 9.58 -7.44
N TRP A 177 10.17 10.81 -7.66
CA TRP A 177 11.36 11.10 -8.47
C TRP A 177 12.49 10.11 -8.11
N TRP A 178 13.47 9.88 -8.98
CA TRP A 178 14.59 8.94 -8.77
C TRP A 178 14.23 7.45 -8.61
N LYS A 179 12.96 7.05 -8.51
CA LYS A 179 12.57 5.64 -8.34
C LYS A 179 12.83 4.78 -9.57
N ALA A 180 12.93 5.37 -10.75
CA ALA A 180 13.41 4.69 -11.95
C ALA A 180 14.95 4.67 -12.05
N GLY A 181 15.65 5.25 -11.06
CA GLY A 181 17.11 5.13 -10.89
C GLY A 181 17.93 6.32 -11.39
N ASN A 182 17.31 7.33 -12.02
CA ASN A 182 18.00 8.54 -12.46
C ASN A 182 17.48 9.77 -11.69
N PRO A 183 18.30 10.41 -10.84
CA PRO A 183 17.87 11.55 -10.06
C PRO A 183 17.75 12.86 -10.86
N GLU A 184 18.28 12.92 -12.08
CA GLU A 184 18.34 14.16 -12.87
C GLU A 184 17.11 14.37 -13.76
N THR A 185 16.24 13.37 -13.90
CA THR A 185 15.05 13.40 -14.75
C THR A 185 13.86 12.76 -14.06
N GLN A 186 12.65 13.17 -14.47
CA GLN A 186 11.44 12.43 -14.15
C GLN A 186 11.27 11.35 -15.21
N ASP A 187 11.38 10.10 -14.80
CA ASP A 187 11.41 8.95 -15.70
C ASP A 187 10.12 8.14 -15.60
N ILE A 188 9.63 7.70 -16.75
CA ILE A 188 8.41 6.89 -16.88
C ILE A 188 8.64 5.43 -16.46
N GLY A 189 9.75 5.14 -15.80
CA GLY A 189 10.18 3.77 -15.51
C GLY A 189 10.43 2.94 -16.78
N GLY A 190 10.13 1.64 -16.70
CA GLY A 190 10.38 0.68 -17.78
C GLY A 190 9.31 -0.39 -17.92
N TRP A 191 8.11 -0.15 -17.38
CA TRP A 191 7.02 -1.11 -17.40
C TRP A 191 6.27 -1.07 -18.74
N ALA A 192 5.93 -2.25 -19.27
CA ALA A 192 5.10 -2.34 -20.46
C ALA A 192 3.62 -2.03 -20.09
N PRO A 193 2.82 -1.43 -20.99
CA PRO A 193 1.39 -1.27 -20.78
C PRO A 193 0.69 -2.60 -20.47
N ASN A 194 -0.34 -2.54 -19.62
CA ASN A 194 -1.17 -3.66 -19.17
C ASN A 194 -0.37 -4.78 -18.49
N SER A 195 0.73 -4.41 -17.81
CA SER A 195 1.57 -5.36 -17.06
C SER A 195 1.18 -5.48 -15.59
N SER A 196 0.36 -4.56 -15.09
CA SER A 196 -0.21 -4.55 -13.75
C SER A 196 -1.70 -4.19 -13.76
N GLY A 197 -2.31 -4.15 -12.58
CA GLY A 197 -3.67 -3.62 -12.39
C GLY A 197 -3.69 -2.14 -12.03
N VAL A 198 -2.69 -1.34 -12.40
CA VAL A 198 -2.74 0.12 -12.26
C VAL A 198 -3.76 0.69 -13.26
N PRO A 199 -4.60 1.67 -12.87
CA PRO A 199 -5.67 2.20 -13.71
C PRO A 199 -5.27 2.64 -15.13
N TYR A 200 -6.21 2.45 -16.05
CA TYR A 200 -6.28 2.91 -17.44
C TYR A 200 -5.24 2.43 -18.46
N ASP A 201 -3.99 2.17 -18.08
CA ASP A 201 -3.00 1.60 -19.00
C ASP A 201 -2.14 0.48 -18.41
N GLY A 202 -2.31 0.13 -17.12
CA GLY A 202 -1.61 -0.94 -16.44
C GLY A 202 -0.09 -0.82 -16.42
N ALA A 203 0.46 0.39 -16.53
CA ALA A 203 1.88 0.68 -16.39
C ALA A 203 2.13 1.54 -15.13
N PRO A 204 2.76 1.01 -14.06
CA PRO A 204 3.04 1.78 -12.87
C PRO A 204 4.19 2.77 -13.07
N ASN A 205 3.89 4.07 -13.18
CA ASN A 205 4.92 5.12 -13.32
C ASN A 205 5.13 5.84 -11.98
N GLU A 206 5.85 5.21 -11.04
CA GLU A 206 5.99 5.71 -9.66
C GLU A 206 6.56 7.14 -9.53
N GLU A 207 7.32 7.61 -10.52
CA GLU A 207 7.81 8.99 -10.53
C GLU A 207 6.71 10.03 -10.77
N TYR A 208 5.53 9.61 -11.22
CA TYR A 208 4.36 10.44 -11.50
C TYR A 208 3.19 10.18 -10.53
N TRP A 209 3.44 9.50 -9.41
CA TRP A 209 2.39 9.03 -8.51
C TRP A 209 1.90 10.05 -7.47
N GLY A 210 2.64 11.12 -7.24
CA GLY A 210 2.36 12.04 -6.15
C GLY A 210 0.97 12.68 -6.20
N ILE A 211 0.35 12.89 -5.04
CA ILE A 211 -0.78 13.81 -4.87
C ILE A 211 -0.33 15.26 -5.15
N VAL A 212 0.95 15.53 -4.88
CA VAL A 212 1.66 16.74 -5.30
C VAL A 212 2.87 16.37 -6.14
N ASP A 213 3.30 17.28 -7.01
CA ASP A 213 4.53 17.11 -7.79
C ASP A 213 5.79 17.19 -6.90
N ILE A 214 6.97 17.07 -7.51
CA ILE A 214 8.26 17.15 -6.79
C ILE A 214 8.49 18.51 -6.09
N ASN A 215 7.88 19.58 -6.60
CA ASN A 215 7.93 20.93 -6.04
C ASN A 215 6.85 21.19 -4.99
N ARG A 216 6.01 20.18 -4.72
CA ARG A 216 4.83 20.23 -3.84
C ARG A 216 3.73 21.14 -4.36
N GLU A 217 3.69 21.37 -5.67
CA GLU A 217 2.53 21.92 -6.36
C GLU A 217 1.45 20.84 -6.43
N LYS A 218 0.20 21.24 -6.13
CA LYS A 218 -0.92 20.30 -6.08
C LYS A 218 -1.28 19.84 -7.48
N LYS A 219 -1.42 18.53 -7.64
CA LYS A 219 -2.01 17.95 -8.83
C LYS A 219 -3.53 17.93 -8.75
N GLU A 220 -4.21 17.71 -9.88
CA GLU A 220 -5.68 17.60 -9.93
C GLU A 220 -6.25 16.59 -8.91
N VAL A 221 -5.54 15.50 -8.65
CA VAL A 221 -5.94 14.46 -7.68
C VAL A 221 -6.08 15.00 -6.25
N PHE A 222 -5.34 16.05 -5.87
CA PHE A 222 -5.45 16.66 -4.55
C PHE A 222 -6.88 17.12 -4.26
N ASP A 223 -7.51 17.80 -5.22
CA ASP A 223 -8.87 18.30 -5.05
C ASP A 223 -9.90 17.16 -5.14
N ALA A 224 -9.64 16.13 -5.96
CA ALA A 224 -10.47 14.93 -6.02
C ALA A 224 -10.51 14.18 -4.67
N ILE A 225 -9.36 14.03 -4.00
CA ILE A 225 -9.26 13.46 -2.65
C ILE A 225 -9.97 14.35 -1.64
N LYS A 226 -9.66 15.65 -1.64
CA LYS A 226 -10.23 16.61 -0.69
C LYS A 226 -11.76 16.57 -0.69
N GLN A 227 -12.39 16.55 -1.87
CA GLN A 227 -13.85 16.53 -1.99
C GLN A 227 -14.49 15.34 -1.26
N ARG A 228 -13.83 14.17 -1.22
CA ARG A 228 -14.36 12.95 -0.59
C ARG A 228 -14.24 12.95 0.92
N PHE A 229 -13.21 13.60 1.46
CA PHE A 229 -12.95 13.62 2.90
C PHE A 229 -13.41 14.90 3.61
N THR A 230 -13.76 15.97 2.89
CA THR A 230 -14.22 17.24 3.50
C THR A 230 -15.67 17.61 3.26
N ASN A 231 -16.37 16.95 2.32
CA ASN A 231 -17.76 17.28 2.01
C ASN A 231 -18.80 16.58 2.92
N THR A 232 -18.38 16.02 4.06
CA THR A 232 -19.26 15.35 5.05
C THR A 232 -20.03 16.31 5.97
N ASN A 233 -20.31 17.54 5.52
CA ASN A 233 -21.24 18.44 6.19
C ASN A 233 -22.35 18.81 5.20
N ASP A 234 -23.37 17.96 5.06
CA ASP A 234 -24.73 18.32 4.62
C ASP A 234 -25.71 17.13 4.73
N GLU A 235 -25.72 16.42 5.88
CA GLU A 235 -26.88 15.63 6.34
C GLU A 235 -27.20 15.90 7.82
#